data_AF-A0A3D0W4U1-F1
#
_entry.id   AF-A0A3D0W4U1-F1
#
_cell.length_a   1.000
_cell.length_b   1.000
_cell.length_c   1.000
_cell.angle_alpha   90.00
_cell.angle_beta   90.00
_cell.angle_gamma   90.00
#
_symmetry.space_group_name_H-M   'P 1'
#
loop_
_entity.id
_entity.type
_entity.pdbx_description
1 polymer ?
#
loop_
_entity_poly.entity_id
_entity_poly.type
_entity_poly.pdbx_seq_one_letter_code
_entity_poly.pdbx_strand_id
1 'polypeptide(L)'
;GSQVTNLSKDLARALSVVSVRVVETIPGKTCMGLEIPNPKRQIVYLSEIMSSQIFADTSASLTIALGKDISGRPEVADLSKMPHVLIAGTTGSGKSVAINALILSLLYKANSEKVRMIFIDPKMLELSVYEGIPHLLAPVVTDMRQAANALNWCVAEMERRYKLMSMLGVRNLA
;
A
#
# COMPACT_ATOMS: atom_id res chain seq x y z
N GLY A 1 7.92 3.34 -30.37
CA GLY A 1 7.97 3.39 -28.89
C GLY A 1 9.37 3.16 -28.40
N SER A 2 9.87 1.93 -28.56
CA SER A 2 11.16 1.45 -28.05
C SER A 2 12.37 2.36 -28.28
N GLN A 3 12.50 3.01 -29.44
CA GLN A 3 13.59 3.95 -29.71
C GLN A 3 13.64 5.11 -28.70
N VAL A 4 12.48 5.70 -28.37
CA VAL A 4 12.40 6.80 -27.40
C VAL A 4 12.65 6.28 -25.99
N THR A 5 12.10 5.12 -25.65
CA THR A 5 12.29 4.46 -24.35
C THR A 5 13.77 4.19 -24.07
N ASN A 6 14.52 3.73 -25.09
CA ASN A 6 15.95 3.46 -25.00
C ASN A 6 16.80 4.74 -24.81
N LEU A 7 16.31 5.89 -25.29
CA LEU A 7 16.97 7.19 -25.13
C LEU A 7 16.68 7.87 -23.79
N SER A 8 15.87 7.29 -22.90
CA SER A 8 15.47 7.91 -21.63
C SER A 8 16.64 8.43 -20.78
N LYS A 9 17.76 7.70 -20.71
CA LYS A 9 18.97 8.12 -19.99
C LYS A 9 19.67 9.31 -20.64
N ASP A 10 19.76 9.30 -21.97
CA ASP A 10 20.37 10.41 -22.72
C ASP A 10 19.51 11.67 -22.67
N LEU A 11 18.18 11.51 -22.73
CA LEU A 11 17.24 12.62 -22.54
C LEU A 11 17.36 13.22 -21.14
N ALA A 12 17.43 12.40 -20.09
CA ALA A 12 17.62 12.88 -18.73
C ALA A 12 18.92 13.70 -18.58
N ARG A 13 20.02 13.20 -19.18
CA ARG A 13 21.30 13.90 -19.21
C ARG A 13 21.25 15.22 -19.99
N ALA A 14 20.64 15.22 -21.18
CA ALA A 14 20.51 16.41 -22.01
C ALA A 14 19.66 17.51 -21.34
N LEU A 15 18.63 17.11 -20.58
CA LEU A 15 17.76 18.02 -19.84
C LEU A 15 18.30 18.39 -18.45
N SER A 16 19.45 17.84 -18.05
CA SER A 16 20.04 18.03 -16.71
C SER A 16 19.06 17.67 -15.57
N VAL A 17 18.30 16.59 -15.75
CA VAL A 17 17.37 16.04 -14.74
C VAL A 17 17.82 14.66 -14.29
N VAL A 18 17.40 14.25 -13.08
CA VAL A 18 17.78 12.96 -12.48
C VAL A 18 17.30 11.77 -13.32
N SER A 19 16.10 11.86 -13.88
CA SER A 19 15.49 10.81 -14.68
C SER A 19 14.38 11.37 -15.56
N VAL A 20 14.05 10.65 -16.64
CA VAL A 20 12.87 10.88 -17.49
C VAL A 20 12.14 9.55 -17.60
N ARG A 21 10.83 9.53 -17.32
CA ARG A 21 10.00 8.34 -17.52
C ARG A 21 9.22 8.47 -18.82
N VAL A 22 9.41 7.50 -19.70
CA VAL A 22 8.72 7.42 -20.99
C VAL A 22 7.47 6.54 -20.82
N VAL A 23 6.29 7.12 -21.06
CA VAL A 23 5.00 6.42 -21.04
C VAL A 23 4.61 6.13 -22.47
N GLU A 24 4.83 4.89 -22.92
CA GLU A 24 4.71 4.53 -24.34
C GLU A 24 3.30 4.72 -24.90
N THR A 25 2.27 4.48 -24.09
CA THR A 25 0.86 4.64 -24.49
C THR A 25 0.10 5.39 -23.41
N ILE A 26 -0.65 6.42 -23.82
CA ILE A 26 -1.58 7.14 -22.96
C ILE A 26 -3.00 6.71 -23.37
N PRO A 27 -3.80 6.12 -22.46
CA PRO A 27 -5.16 5.72 -22.77
C PRO A 27 -5.97 6.87 -23.42
N GLY A 28 -6.58 6.58 -24.57
CA GLY A 28 -7.40 7.55 -25.30
C GLY A 28 -6.63 8.61 -26.09
N LYS A 29 -5.29 8.55 -26.18
CA LYS A 29 -4.48 9.49 -26.98
C LYS A 29 -3.50 8.75 -27.89
N THR A 30 -3.17 9.36 -29.02
CA THR A 30 -2.14 8.88 -29.96
C THR A 30 -0.72 9.32 -29.60
N CYS A 31 -0.55 10.06 -28.49
CA CYS A 31 0.72 10.62 -28.08
C CYS A 31 1.43 9.73 -27.03
N MET A 32 2.76 9.86 -26.99
CA MET A 32 3.61 9.34 -25.93
C MET A 32 3.74 10.37 -24.80
N GLY A 33 3.85 9.91 -23.56
CA GLY A 33 4.10 10.76 -22.40
C GLY A 33 5.59 10.81 -22.04
N LEU A 34 6.10 12.00 -21.73
CA LEU A 34 7.41 12.19 -21.12
C LEU A 34 7.23 12.85 -19.76
N GLU A 35 7.44 12.08 -18.69
CA GLU A 35 7.36 12.57 -17.33
C GLU A 35 8.75 13.03 -16.88
N ILE A 36 8.84 14.33 -16.59
CA ILE A 36 10.08 15.00 -16.18
C ILE A 36 9.90 15.50 -14.75
N PRO A 37 10.84 15.24 -13.82
CA PRO A 37 10.77 15.74 -12.46
C PRO A 37 10.73 17.27 -12.42
N ASN A 38 9.80 17.82 -11.64
CA ASN A 38 9.76 19.26 -11.37
C ASN A 38 11.04 19.71 -10.63
N PRO A 39 11.57 20.91 -10.92
CA PRO A 39 12.74 21.46 -10.21
C PRO A 39 12.52 21.57 -8.69
N LYS A 40 11.30 21.94 -8.28
CA LYS A 40 10.87 21.96 -6.88
C LYS A 40 9.81 20.89 -6.67
N ARG A 41 10.20 19.78 -6.02
CA ARG A 41 9.26 18.72 -5.62
C ARG A 41 8.39 19.21 -4.47
N GLN A 42 7.10 18.90 -4.55
CA GLN A 42 6.15 19.16 -3.46
C GLN A 42 6.03 17.89 -2.60
N ILE A 43 5.98 18.07 -1.29
CA ILE A 43 5.75 16.98 -0.35
C ILE A 43 4.26 16.64 -0.39
N VAL A 44 3.95 15.35 -0.47
CA VAL A 44 2.59 14.85 -0.31
C VAL A 44 2.44 14.38 1.12
N TYR A 45 1.58 15.05 1.89
CA TYR A 45 1.33 14.68 3.28
C TYR A 45 0.21 13.64 3.35
N LEU A 46 0.37 12.64 4.23
CA LEU A 46 -0.65 11.62 4.45
C LEU A 46 -2.00 12.21 4.89
N SER A 47 -1.95 13.27 5.70
CA SER A 47 -3.13 14.02 6.16
C SER A 47 -3.94 14.62 5.01
N GLU A 48 -3.30 15.06 3.92
CA GLU A 48 -4.00 15.57 2.73
C GLU A 48 -4.82 14.48 2.04
N ILE A 49 -4.37 13.23 2.09
CA ILE A 49 -5.09 12.11 1.48
C ILE A 49 -6.20 11.65 2.40
N MET A 50 -5.92 11.53 3.70
CA MET A 50 -6.92 11.14 4.70
C MET A 50 -8.06 12.15 4.85
N SER A 51 -7.79 13.45 4.61
CA SER A 51 -8.81 14.50 4.61
C SER A 51 -9.57 14.65 3.29
N SER A 52 -9.20 13.88 2.26
CA SER A 52 -9.86 13.95 0.96
C SER A 52 -11.25 13.30 0.98
N GLN A 53 -12.15 13.83 0.17
CA GLN A 53 -13.51 13.30 0.05
C GLN A 53 -13.52 11.83 -0.38
N ILE A 54 -12.64 11.43 -1.31
CA ILE A 54 -12.54 10.04 -1.79
C ILE A 54 -12.17 9.07 -0.66
N PHE A 55 -11.31 9.48 0.28
CA PHE A 55 -10.99 8.67 1.46
C PHE A 55 -12.17 8.64 2.44
N ALA A 56 -12.84 9.77 2.67
CA ALA A 56 -13.98 9.87 3.57
C ALA A 56 -15.18 9.02 3.12
N ASP A 57 -15.54 9.10 1.84
CA ASP A 57 -16.72 8.45 1.24
C ASP A 57 -16.59 6.92 1.14
N THR A 58 -15.38 6.39 1.22
CA THR A 58 -15.19 4.94 1.15
C THR A 58 -15.68 4.27 2.42
N SER A 59 -16.61 3.31 2.33
CA SER A 59 -17.14 2.57 3.48
C SER A 59 -16.28 1.37 3.91
N ALA A 60 -15.33 0.95 3.06
CA ALA A 60 -14.50 -0.22 3.30
C ALA A 60 -13.54 -0.01 4.49
N SER A 61 -13.55 -0.94 5.46
CA SER A 61 -12.66 -0.92 6.61
C SER A 61 -11.17 -1.05 6.23
N LEU A 62 -10.89 -1.62 5.05
CA LEU A 62 -9.54 -1.84 4.54
C LEU A 62 -9.11 -0.79 3.50
N THR A 63 -9.61 0.44 3.63
CA THR A 63 -9.20 1.56 2.77
C THR A 63 -7.79 2.02 3.14
N ILE A 64 -6.93 2.18 2.13
CA ILE A 64 -5.53 2.62 2.26
C ILE A 64 -5.29 3.88 1.42
N ALA A 65 -4.58 4.86 2.00
CA ALA A 65 -4.14 6.05 1.28
C ALA A 65 -2.81 5.76 0.57
N LEU A 66 -2.78 5.95 -0.76
CA LEU A 66 -1.58 5.68 -1.57
C LEU A 66 -0.74 6.93 -1.81
N GLY A 67 -1.37 8.09 -1.93
CA GLY A 67 -0.69 9.36 -2.21
C GLY A 67 -1.47 10.18 -3.22
N LYS A 68 -0.77 10.79 -4.17
CA LYS A 68 -1.35 11.55 -5.28
C LYS A 68 -0.93 10.98 -6.62
N ASP A 69 -1.81 11.07 -7.60
CA ASP A 69 -1.46 10.79 -9.00
C ASP A 69 -0.54 11.89 -9.58
N ILE A 70 -0.12 11.71 -10.83
CA ILE A 70 0.73 12.68 -11.54
C ILE A 70 0.05 14.04 -11.78
N SER A 71 -1.28 14.12 -11.61
CA SER A 71 -2.07 15.36 -11.69
C SER A 71 -2.31 15.99 -10.32
N GLY A 72 -1.77 15.42 -9.24
CA GLY A 72 -1.92 15.90 -7.88
C GLY A 72 -3.24 15.50 -7.19
N ARG A 73 -4.04 14.62 -7.80
CA ARG A 73 -5.32 14.17 -7.24
C ARG A 73 -5.07 13.07 -6.21
N PRO A 74 -5.78 13.07 -5.07
CA PRO A 74 -5.61 12.06 -4.04
C PRO A 74 -6.02 10.68 -4.56
N GLU A 75 -5.19 9.68 -4.24
CA GLU A 75 -5.38 8.28 -4.64
C GLU A 75 -5.51 7.39 -3.41
N VAL A 76 -6.56 6.59 -3.40
CA VAL A 76 -6.91 5.64 -2.33
C VAL A 76 -7.24 4.29 -2.95
N ALA A 77 -6.99 3.21 -2.21
CA ALA A 77 -7.33 1.86 -2.64
C ALA A 77 -8.05 1.10 -1.53
N ASP A 78 -8.79 0.07 -1.94
CA ASP A 78 -9.46 -0.86 -1.02
C ASP A 78 -8.74 -2.20 -1.07
N LEU A 79 -8.08 -2.56 0.03
CA LEU A 79 -7.30 -3.80 0.11
C LEU A 79 -8.20 -5.04 0.03
N SER A 80 -9.51 -4.94 0.30
CA SER A 80 -10.42 -6.07 0.12
C SER A 80 -10.64 -6.43 -1.35
N LYS A 81 -10.48 -5.45 -2.26
CA LYS A 81 -10.54 -5.64 -3.73
C LYS A 81 -9.18 -6.02 -4.32
N MET A 82 -8.11 -5.83 -3.55
CA MET A 82 -6.74 -6.25 -3.85
C MET A 82 -6.30 -7.24 -2.77
N PRO A 83 -6.84 -8.47 -2.76
CA PRO A 83 -6.89 -9.32 -1.57
C PRO A 83 -5.50 -9.57 -0.95
N HIS A 84 -4.44 -9.50 -1.76
CA HIS A 84 -3.06 -9.48 -1.31
C HIS A 84 -2.25 -8.43 -2.10
N VAL A 85 -1.29 -7.80 -1.44
CA VAL A 85 -0.40 -6.78 -2.02
C VAL A 85 1.05 -7.12 -1.73
N LEU A 86 1.91 -6.98 -2.75
CA LEU A 86 3.37 -7.08 -2.63
C LEU A 86 3.99 -5.69 -2.73
N ILE A 87 4.75 -5.28 -1.70
CA ILE A 87 5.49 -4.01 -1.69
C ILE A 87 6.99 -4.30 -1.74
N ALA A 88 7.65 -3.82 -2.80
CA ALA A 88 9.09 -3.95 -2.99
C ALA A 88 9.74 -2.59 -3.29
N GLY A 89 10.98 -2.40 -2.86
CA GLY A 89 11.74 -1.17 -3.09
C GLY A 89 13.13 -1.24 -2.48
N THR A 90 14.09 -0.54 -3.08
CA THR A 90 15.46 -0.41 -2.56
C THR A 90 15.50 0.48 -1.30
N THR A 91 16.58 0.42 -0.53
CA THR A 91 16.77 1.34 0.61
C THR A 91 16.69 2.80 0.14
N GLY A 92 15.94 3.63 0.87
CA GLY A 92 15.72 5.04 0.50
C GLY A 92 14.63 5.29 -0.56
N SER A 93 14.04 4.24 -1.15
CA SER A 93 12.94 4.39 -2.12
C SER A 93 11.59 4.80 -1.50
N GLY A 94 11.47 4.75 -0.17
CA GLY A 94 10.24 5.09 0.56
C GLY A 94 9.39 3.89 0.98
N LYS A 95 9.85 2.64 0.80
CA LYS A 95 9.11 1.42 1.23
C LYS A 95 8.59 1.49 2.67
N SER A 96 9.46 1.86 3.60
CA SER A 96 9.13 1.95 5.03
C SER A 96 8.07 3.00 5.30
N VAL A 97 8.14 4.15 4.63
CA VAL A 97 7.14 5.23 4.72
C VAL A 97 5.80 4.74 4.15
N ALA A 98 5.81 4.03 3.03
CA ALA A 98 4.60 3.47 2.42
C ALA A 98 3.91 2.43 3.31
N ILE A 99 4.67 1.55 3.97
CA ILE A 99 4.13 0.57 4.93
C ILE A 99 3.47 1.29 6.11
N ASN A 100 4.13 2.32 6.67
CA ASN A 100 3.56 3.10 7.76
C ASN A 100 2.29 3.86 7.32
N ALA A 101 2.28 4.44 6.12
CA ALA A 101 1.10 5.09 5.56
C ALA A 101 -0.08 4.11 5.40
N LEU A 102 0.20 2.88 4.97
CA LEU A 102 -0.79 1.81 4.89
C LEU A 102 -1.37 1.48 6.27
N ILE A 103 -0.51 1.20 7.26
CA ILE A 103 -0.94 0.86 8.62
C ILE A 103 -1.77 1.99 9.22
N LEU A 104 -1.27 3.23 9.15
CA LEU A 104 -1.97 4.41 9.66
C LEU A 104 -3.32 4.62 8.97
N SER A 105 -3.44 4.33 7.66
CA SER A 105 -4.73 4.37 6.96
C SER A 105 -5.75 3.42 7.57
N LEU A 106 -5.33 2.18 7.88
CA LEU A 106 -6.19 1.18 8.51
C LEU A 106 -6.58 1.58 9.94
N LEU A 107 -5.61 2.06 10.73
CA LEU A 107 -5.86 2.51 12.11
C LEU A 107 -6.79 3.71 12.17
N TYR A 108 -6.69 4.63 11.19
CA TYR A 108 -7.57 5.78 11.10
C TYR A 108 -8.99 5.39 10.66
N LYS A 109 -9.12 4.38 9.78
CA LYS A 109 -10.41 3.97 9.19
C LYS A 109 -11.19 2.98 10.05
N ALA A 110 -10.52 2.15 10.84
CA ALA A 110 -11.15 1.02 11.53
C ALA A 110 -10.68 0.87 12.97
N ASN A 111 -11.64 0.56 13.86
CA ASN A 111 -11.34 0.12 15.22
C ASN A 111 -10.87 -1.35 15.22
N SER A 112 -10.38 -1.81 16.37
CA SER A 112 -9.84 -3.16 16.54
C SER A 112 -10.89 -4.27 16.42
N GLU A 113 -12.19 -3.96 16.50
CA GLU A 113 -13.27 -4.92 16.27
C GLU A 113 -13.46 -5.22 14.78
N LYS A 114 -13.23 -4.22 13.92
CA LYS A 114 -13.37 -4.34 12.46
C LYS A 114 -12.11 -4.87 11.79
N VAL A 115 -10.93 -4.48 12.27
CA VAL A 115 -9.65 -4.86 11.67
C VAL A 115 -8.67 -5.32 12.75
N ARG A 116 -8.12 -6.50 12.52
CA ARG A 116 -7.07 -7.10 13.35
C ARG A 116 -5.83 -7.33 12.51
N MET A 117 -4.65 -7.20 13.12
CA MET A 117 -3.36 -7.28 12.42
C MET A 117 -2.42 -8.27 13.11
N ILE A 118 -1.60 -8.93 12.30
CA ILE A 118 -0.43 -9.68 12.75
C ILE A 118 0.77 -9.04 12.05
N PHE A 119 1.72 -8.54 12.84
CA PHE A 119 2.95 -7.97 12.32
C PHE A 119 4.10 -8.94 12.47
N ILE A 120 4.88 -9.08 11.40
CA ILE A 120 6.07 -9.92 11.34
C ILE A 120 7.23 -9.00 10.92
N ASP A 121 8.16 -8.74 11.83
CA ASP A 121 9.32 -7.88 11.62
C ASP A 121 10.60 -8.56 12.13
N PRO A 122 11.20 -9.45 11.31
CA PRO A 122 12.37 -10.22 11.73
C PRO A 122 13.63 -9.38 11.92
N LYS A 123 13.62 -8.12 11.46
CA LYS A 123 14.74 -7.19 11.64
C LYS A 123 14.49 -6.17 12.74
N MET A 124 13.27 -6.10 13.28
CA MET A 124 12.86 -5.16 14.32
C MET A 124 13.07 -3.69 13.95
N LEU A 125 12.96 -3.34 12.66
CA LEU A 125 13.29 -2.00 12.18
C LEU A 125 12.07 -1.12 11.94
N GLU A 126 10.93 -1.72 11.60
CA GLU A 126 9.83 -0.99 10.95
C GLU A 126 8.55 -1.05 11.76
N LEU A 127 8.22 -2.22 12.33
CA LEU A 127 6.90 -2.48 12.91
C LEU A 127 6.89 -2.49 14.44
N SER A 128 8.05 -2.56 15.09
CA SER A 128 8.18 -2.58 16.55
C SER A 128 7.52 -1.36 17.23
N VAL A 129 7.40 -0.23 16.53
CA VAL A 129 6.73 0.98 17.02
C VAL A 129 5.23 0.79 17.29
N TYR A 130 4.61 -0.23 16.67
CA TYR A 130 3.19 -0.54 16.82
C TYR A 130 2.92 -1.56 17.94
N GLU A 131 3.93 -1.97 18.69
CA GLU A 131 3.74 -2.90 19.80
C GLU A 131 2.67 -2.39 20.78
N GLY A 132 1.77 -3.27 21.21
CA GLY A 132 0.73 -2.95 22.19
C GLY A 132 -0.52 -2.23 21.66
N ILE A 133 -0.63 -1.90 20.37
CA ILE A 133 -1.88 -1.34 19.84
C ILE A 133 -3.02 -2.37 19.94
N PRO A 134 -4.28 -1.93 20.16
CA PRO A 134 -5.40 -2.85 20.36
C PRO A 134 -5.72 -3.71 19.14
N HIS A 135 -5.26 -3.35 17.94
CA HIS A 135 -5.48 -4.09 16.70
C HIS A 135 -4.62 -5.35 16.57
N LEU A 136 -3.53 -5.48 17.32
CA LEU A 136 -2.60 -6.62 17.23
C LEU A 136 -3.18 -7.90 17.82
N LEU A 137 -3.22 -8.98 17.05
CA LEU A 137 -3.65 -10.32 17.53
C LEU A 137 -2.59 -11.03 18.38
N ALA A 138 -1.33 -10.64 18.20
CA ALA A 138 -0.18 -11.13 18.93
C ALA A 138 0.87 -10.00 18.98
N PRO A 139 1.85 -10.07 19.89
CA PRO A 139 3.01 -9.18 19.85
C PRO A 139 3.69 -9.21 18.48
N VAL A 140 4.45 -8.16 18.14
CA VAL A 140 5.19 -8.09 16.88
C VAL A 140 6.14 -9.29 16.79
N VAL A 141 5.93 -10.12 15.77
CA VAL A 141 6.65 -11.39 15.62
C VAL A 141 8.02 -11.13 15.02
N THR A 142 9.06 -11.39 15.79
CA THR A 142 10.46 -11.21 15.39
C THR A 142 11.14 -12.54 15.06
N ASP A 143 10.73 -13.63 15.71
CA ASP A 143 11.25 -14.97 15.47
C ASP A 143 10.61 -15.58 14.21
N MET A 144 11.44 -16.05 13.28
CA MET A 144 10.99 -16.62 12.01
C MET A 144 10.22 -17.95 12.15
N ARG A 145 10.46 -18.72 13.21
CA ARG A 145 9.68 -19.93 13.51
C ARG A 145 8.28 -19.56 14.00
N GLN A 146 8.19 -18.52 14.83
CA GLN A 146 6.90 -17.97 15.25
C GLN A 146 6.14 -17.34 14.07
N ALA A 147 6.83 -16.73 13.11
CA ALA A 147 6.22 -16.22 11.88
C ALA A 147 5.51 -17.33 11.09
N ALA A 148 6.15 -18.50 10.95
CA ALA A 148 5.52 -19.67 10.32
C ALA A 148 4.26 -20.13 11.09
N ASN A 149 4.32 -20.15 12.42
CA ASN A 149 3.16 -20.48 13.25
C ASN A 149 2.01 -19.47 13.09
N ALA A 150 2.31 -18.18 12.99
CA ALA A 150 1.31 -17.14 12.77
C ALA A 150 0.61 -17.31 11.42
N LEU A 151 1.35 -17.65 10.35
CA LEU A 151 0.77 -17.95 9.05
C LEU A 151 -0.09 -19.23 9.07
N ASN A 152 0.37 -20.28 9.75
CA ASN A 152 -0.44 -21.50 9.93
C ASN A 152 -1.73 -21.21 10.70
N TRP A 153 -1.68 -20.32 11.70
CA TRP A 153 -2.86 -19.85 12.41
C TRP A 153 -3.82 -19.10 11.47
N CYS A 154 -3.32 -18.25 10.56
CA CYS A 154 -4.15 -17.59 9.55
C CYS A 154 -4.88 -18.60 8.65
N VAL A 155 -4.22 -19.70 8.27
CA VAL A 155 -4.85 -20.78 7.49
C VAL A 155 -5.96 -21.47 8.32
N ALA A 156 -5.69 -21.80 9.58
CA ALA A 156 -6.69 -22.41 10.46
C ALA A 156 -7.90 -21.48 10.71
N GLU A 157 -7.66 -20.19 10.91
CA GLU A 157 -8.73 -19.19 11.08
C GLU A 157 -9.56 -19.03 9.80
N MET A 158 -8.92 -19.06 8.63
CA MET A 158 -9.61 -19.07 7.33
C MET A 158 -10.54 -20.29 7.21
N GLU A 159 -10.06 -21.50 7.51
CA GLU A 159 -10.88 -22.71 7.49
C GLU A 159 -12.05 -22.65 8.48
N ARG A 160 -11.81 -22.14 9.69
CA ARG A 160 -12.85 -21.94 10.71
C ARG A 160 -13.95 -21.01 10.18
N ARG A 161 -13.57 -19.90 9.53
CA ARG A 161 -14.51 -18.95 8.92
C ARG A 161 -15.30 -19.59 7.78
N TYR A 162 -14.66 -20.37 6.90
CA TYR A 162 -15.37 -21.09 5.85
C TYR A 162 -16.43 -22.05 6.41
N LYS A 163 -16.10 -22.79 7.48
CA LYS A 163 -17.06 -23.69 8.15
C LYS A 163 -18.25 -22.90 8.72
N LEU A 164 -18.00 -21.78 9.39
CA LEU A 164 -19.06 -20.93 9.93
C LEU A 164 -19.94 -20.32 8.84
N MET A 165 -19.33 -19.82 7.76
CA MET A 165 -20.06 -19.27 6.62
C MET A 165 -20.96 -20.32 5.96
N SER A 166 -20.46 -21.55 5.82
CA SER A 166 -21.25 -22.68 5.31
C SER A 166 -22.44 -23.02 6.22
N MET A 167 -22.24 -23.08 7.55
CA MET A 167 -23.32 -23.33 8.51
C MET A 167 -24.40 -22.24 8.50
N LEU A 168 -24.00 -20.99 8.28
CA LEU A 168 -24.91 -19.83 8.25
C LEU A 168 -25.46 -19.52 6.85
N GLY A 169 -25.03 -20.23 5.81
CA GLY A 169 -25.47 -20.01 4.43
C GLY A 169 -25.00 -18.70 3.80
N VAL A 170 -23.91 -18.10 4.28
CA VAL A 170 -23.35 -16.84 3.76
C VAL A 170 -22.11 -17.09 2.88
N ARG A 171 -21.78 -16.14 1.99
CA ARG A 171 -20.71 -16.30 0.98
C ARG A 171 -19.42 -15.52 1.28
N ASN A 172 -19.47 -14.56 2.19
CA ASN A 172 -18.38 -13.65 2.48
C ASN A 172 -18.48 -13.15 3.94
N LEU A 173 -17.43 -12.46 4.38
CA LEU A 173 -17.36 -11.82 5.70
C LEU A 173 -18.00 -10.42 5.74
N ALA A 174 -18.51 -9.96 4.58
CA ALA A 174 -18.94 -8.58 4.33
C ALA A 174 -20.45 -8.52 4.12
#